data_AF-A0A0N4UJK1-F1
#
_entry.id   AF-A0A0N4UJK1-F1
#
_cell.length_a   1.000
_cell.length_b   1.000
_cell.length_c   1.000
_cell.angle_alpha   90.00
_cell.angle_beta   90.00
_cell.angle_gamma   90.00
#
_symmetry.space_group_name_H-M   'P 1'
#
loop_
_entity.id
_entity.type
_entity.pdbx_description
1 polymer ?
#
loop_
_entity_poly.entity_id
_entity_poly.type
_entity_poly.pdbx_seq_one_letter_code
_entity_poly.pdbx_strand_id
1 'polypeptide(L)' 'MAYMIRDPVNNATFQSVPSRGFATSIRVHSRCYDAYLVIDGNVAYKFNDGTEATMEINPKDVLKTVVFR' A
#
# COMPACT_ATOMS: atom_id res chain seq x y z
N MET A 1 4.32 5.81 6.77
CA MET A 1 3.49 5.91 5.55
C MET A 1 2.08 5.48 5.94
N ALA A 2 1.08 6.29 5.63
CA ALA A 2 -0.31 5.93 5.90
C ALA A 2 -0.83 4.99 4.80
N TYR A 3 -1.69 4.04 5.15
CA TYR A 3 -2.35 3.17 4.17
C TYR A 3 -3.84 3.06 4.45
N MET A 4 -4.58 2.69 3.40
CA MET A 4 -5.97 2.29 3.47
C MET A 4 -6.19 1.08 2.54
N ILE A 5 -6.80 0.03 3.07
CA ILE A 5 -7.27 -1.12 2.31
C ILE A 5 -8.77 -0.90 2.06
N ARG A 6 -9.15 -0.81 0.79
CA ARG A 6 -10.56 -0.74 0.38
C ARG A 6 -11.08 -2.14 0.12
N ASP A 7 -12.32 -2.39 0.54
CA ASP A 7 -13.04 -3.65 0.36
C ASP A 7 -12.20 -4.90 0.70
N PRO A 8 -11.65 -5.00 1.93
CA PRO A 8 -10.82 -6.13 2.32
C PRO A 8 -11.61 -7.44 2.26
N VAL A 9 -11.01 -8.46 1.64
CA VAL A 9 -11.55 -9.83 1.65
C VAL A 9 -11.23 -10.47 3.00
N ASN A 10 -12.24 -10.58 3.85
CA ASN A 10 -12.15 -11.24 5.15
C ASN A 10 -12.95 -12.55 5.11
N ASN A 11 -12.28 -13.69 5.31
CA ASN A 11 -12.92 -15.01 5.30
C ASN A 11 -12.12 -16.00 6.18
N ALA A 12 -12.41 -17.31 6.08
CA ALA A 12 -11.70 -18.34 6.85
C ALA A 12 -10.20 -18.47 6.49
N THR A 13 -9.78 -17.96 5.33
CA THR A 13 -8.38 -17.95 4.87
C THR A 13 -7.68 -16.64 5.25
N PHE A 14 -8.36 -15.51 5.14
CA PHE A 14 -7.81 -14.17 5.40
C PHE A 14 -8.45 -13.55 6.64
N GLN A 15 -7.66 -13.41 7.69
CA GLN A 15 -8.07 -12.75 8.92
C GLN A 15 -8.39 -11.26 8.68
N SER A 16 -9.32 -10.73 9.46
CA SER A 16 -9.62 -9.30 9.44
C SER A 16 -8.40 -8.51 9.92
N VAL A 17 -7.92 -7.61 9.07
CA VAL A 17 -6.83 -6.67 9.37
C VAL A 17 -7.37 -5.24 9.49
N PRO A 18 -6.68 -4.33 10.20
CA PRO A 18 -7.04 -2.92 10.20
C PRO A 18 -7.10 -2.38 8.76
N SER A 19 -8.25 -1.82 8.37
CA SER A 19 -8.43 -1.26 7.02
C SER A 19 -7.66 0.04 6.79
N ARG A 20 -7.10 0.62 7.85
CA ARG A 20 -6.28 1.83 7.82
C ARG A 20 -5.20 1.74 8.89
N GLY A 21 -4.07 2.37 8.63
CA GLY A 21 -3.00 2.46 9.61
C GLY A 21 -1.76 3.15 9.08
N PHE A 22 -0.67 2.98 9.81
CA PHE A 22 0.65 3.44 9.41
C PHE A 22 1.62 2.25 9.36
N ALA A 23 2.51 2.27 8.38
CA ALA A 23 3.58 1.30 8.22
C ALA A 23 4.88 2.02 7.80
N THR A 24 6.03 1.41 8.09
CA THR A 24 7.35 1.85 7.60
C THR A 24 7.66 1.27 6.22
N SER A 25 7.10 0.09 5.91
CA SER A 25 7.19 -0.60 4.63
C SER A 25 5.84 -1.23 4.28
N ILE A 26 5.47 -1.21 3.01
CA ILE A 26 4.28 -1.87 2.47
C ILE A 26 4.73 -2.75 1.31
N ARG A 27 4.47 -4.04 1.39
CA ARG A 27 4.72 -5.01 0.32
C ARG A 27 3.39 -5.42 -0.30
N VAL A 28 3.27 -5.28 -1.62
CA VAL A 28 2.07 -5.65 -2.38
C VAL A 28 2.45 -6.72 -3.38
N HIS A 29 1.80 -7.88 -3.30
CA HIS A 29 1.90 -8.94 -4.30
C HIS A 29 0.58 -9.03 -5.06
N SER A 30 0.61 -8.80 -6.37
CA SER A 30 -0.59 -8.85 -7.20
C SER A 30 -1.07 -10.28 -7.40
N ARG A 31 -2.40 -10.45 -7.40
CA ARG A 31 -3.12 -11.66 -7.83
C ARG A 31 -4.13 -11.33 -8.93
N CYS A 32 -3.98 -10.17 -9.57
CA CYS A 32 -4.97 -9.59 -10.46
C CYS A 32 -4.61 -9.81 -11.93
N TYR A 33 -5.62 -9.81 -12.81
CA TYR A 33 -5.45 -9.80 -14.26
C TYR A 33 -5.82 -8.43 -14.83
N ASP A 34 -5.09 -8.00 -15.85
CA ASP A 34 -5.21 -6.65 -16.46
C ASP A 34 -5.17 -5.51 -15.43
N ALA A 35 -4.27 -5.63 -14.46
CA ALA A 35 -4.17 -4.75 -13.31
C ALA A 35 -3.05 -3.72 -13.46
N TYR A 36 -3.22 -2.61 -12.75
CA TYR A 36 -2.29 -1.51 -12.74
C TYR A 36 -2.02 -1.01 -11.32
N LEU A 37 -0.75 -0.68 -11.03
CA LEU A 37 -0.34 0.07 -9.87
C LEU A 37 -0.24 1.55 -10.25
N VAL A 38 -1.12 2.37 -9.66
CA VAL A 38 -1.17 3.82 -9.91
C VAL A 38 -0.38 4.54 -8.82
N ILE A 39 0.59 5.34 -9.24
CA ILE A 39 1.47 6.17 -8.40
C ILE A 39 1.18 7.64 -8.69
N ASP A 40 1.01 8.44 -7.63
CA ASP A 40 0.76 9.88 -7.69
C ASP A 40 -0.45 10.29 -8.57
N GLY A 41 -1.39 9.36 -8.79
CA GLY A 41 -2.60 9.57 -9.57
C GLY A 41 -2.42 9.71 -11.10
N ASN A 42 -1.20 9.96 -11.60
CA ASN A 42 -0.94 10.22 -13.02
C ASN A 42 -0.14 9.11 -13.71
N VAL A 43 0.63 8.31 -12.97
CA VAL A 43 1.48 7.26 -13.55
C VAL A 43 0.92 5.88 -13.20
N ALA A 44 0.68 5.04 -14.21
CA ALA A 44 0.16 3.69 -14.02
C ALA A 44 1.11 2.66 -14.63
N TYR A 45 1.51 1.68 -13.84
CA TYR A 45 2.35 0.56 -14.28
C TYR A 45 1.54 -0.73 -14.31
N LYS A 46 1.72 -1.56 -15.34
CA LYS A 46 1.13 -2.91 -15.35
C LYS A 46 1.57 -3.67 -14.10
N PHE A 47 0.62 -4.30 -13.42
CA PHE A 47 0.81 -4.94 -12.13
C PHE A 47 -0.04 -6.21 -12.01
N ASN A 48 0.17 -7.13 -12.96
CA ASN A 48 -0.56 -8.40 -13.07
C ASN A 48 -0.07 -9.45 -12.06
N ASP A 49 -0.77 -10.58 -11.94
CA ASP A 49 -0.45 -11.69 -11.06
C ASP A 49 1.04 -12.06 -11.09
N GLY A 50 1.60 -12.26 -9.91
CA GLY A 50 3.03 -12.51 -9.70
C GLY A 50 3.90 -11.25 -9.66
N THR A 51 3.39 -10.07 -10.03
CA THR A 51 4.12 -8.82 -9.84
C THR A 51 4.15 -8.42 -8.38
N GLU A 52 5.27 -7.89 -7.93
CA GLU A 52 5.46 -7.42 -6.57
C GLU A 52 6.02 -6.01 -6.57
N ALA A 53 5.61 -5.21 -5.58
CA ALA A 53 6.24 -3.94 -5.30
C ALA A 53 6.31 -3.69 -3.78
N THR A 54 7.40 -3.05 -3.37
CA THR A 54 7.65 -2.66 -1.98
C THR A 54 7.78 -1.15 -1.91
N MET A 55 6.99 -0.52 -1.05
CA MET A 55 7.04 0.91 -0.77
C MET A 55 7.67 1.12 0.59
N GLU A 56 8.74 1.92 0.63
CA GLU A 56 9.47 2.23 1.85
C GLU A 56 9.68 3.73 1.94
N ILE A 57 9.82 4.24 3.17
CA ILE A 57 10.17 5.63 3.39
C ILE A 57 11.69 5.74 3.49
N ASN A 58 12.29 6.51 2.60
CA ASN A 58 13.66 6.97 2.80
C ASN A 58 13.70 7.91 4.02
N PRO A 59 14.48 7.61 5.09
CA PRO A 59 14.54 8.44 6.27
C PRO A 59 14.99 9.89 6.01
N LYS A 60 15.71 10.14 4.91
CA LYS A 60 16.13 11.49 4.50
C LYS A 60 14.98 12.33 3.95
N ASP A 61 13.94 11.68 3.42
CA ASP A 61 12.81 12.32 2.75
C ASP A 61 11.51 12.22 3.58
N VAL A 62 11.61 11.78 4.84
CA VAL A 62 10.43 11.60 5.69
C VAL A 62 9.82 12.96 6.06
N LEU A 63 8.51 13.09 5.81
CA LEU A 63 7.73 14.21 6.33
C LEU A 63 7.63 14.12 7.85
N LYS A 64 8.00 15.21 8.54
CA LYS A 64 7.88 15.31 10.00
C LYS A 64 6.63 16.11 10.35
N THR A 65 5.74 15.51 11.14
CA THR A 65 4.61 16.23 11.72
C THR A 65 5.09 17.02 12.93
N VAL A 66 4.97 18.36 12.87
CA VAL A 66 5.21 19.24 14.02
C VAL A 66 3.87 19.47 14.72
N VAL A 67 3.80 19.16 16.02
CA VAL A 67 2.63 19.44 16.84
C VAL A 67 2.93 20.69 17.66
N PHE A 68 2.27 21.80 17.33
CA PHE A 68 2.29 22.99 18.18
C PHE A 68 1.48 22.68 19.45
N ARG A 69 2.11 22.86 20.61
CA ARG A 69 1.46 22.83 21.91
C ARG A 69 1.64 24.17 22.59
#